data_AF-A0A7L3B295-F1
#
_entry.id   AF-A0A7L3B295-F1
#
_cell.length_a   1.000
_cell.length_b   1.000
_cell.length_c   1.000
_cell.angle_alpha   90.00
_cell.angle_beta   90.00
_cell.angle_gamma   90.00
#
_symmetry.space_group_name_H-M   'P 1'
#
loop_
_entity.id
_entity.type
_entity.pdbx_description
1 polymer ?
#
loop_
_entity_poly.entity_id
_entity_poly.type
_entity_poly.pdbx_seq_one_letter_code
_entity_poly.pdbx_strand_id
1 'polypeptide(L)'
;QGYSESPDLEFEYADTDKWAAELSELYSYTEGPEFLLNRKCFEEDFRIHVRDKKWTELDKNQHRTHAMRLLDGLEVTAREKRLRVARAILYVAQGTFGECGSEAEVQAWMRYNIFLLLEVGTFNALVELLNMEIDNSAACSSAVRKPAISLADSTDLRVLLNIMYLIVETVRQEAEGDKPEWKSMRQTFRAELGAPLYNNEPFSVMLFGMVTKFCSGHAPHFPMKKVLLLLWKTVLCTLGGFEELQSMKAEKREILGLPPLPEDSIKVIRNMRAASPPASASDLIEQQQKRGRREHKALIKQDNLDAFNERDPYKADDSREEEEENDDDNSLEGETFPLERDEVMPPPTQHPPSDRITCPKGLPWAPKVREKDIEMFLESSRSKFIGYTLGSDTNTVVGLPRPIHESIRTLKLHKYTSIAEVQVHMEDEYLRSPLSGGEEEVEQVPAEILYQGLLPSLPQYMIALLKILLAAAPTSKAKTDSINILADVLPEEMPGGPGSRHPAQASEGGQVAGWDPPLFTRLSPQFEYMAKHLVFANCIPLILKFFNQNIMSYITAKN
;
A
#
# COMPACT_ATOMS: atom_id res chain seq x y z
N GLN A 1 37.70 -7.55 -13.67
CA GLN A 1 36.66 -6.62 -14.18
C GLN A 1 35.33 -7.25 -13.88
N GLY A 2 34.62 -6.75 -12.88
CA GLY A 2 33.40 -7.37 -12.35
C GLY A 2 32.65 -6.37 -11.48
N TYR A 3 32.26 -5.26 -12.10
CA TYR A 3 31.22 -4.40 -11.57
C TYR A 3 29.99 -4.67 -12.43
N SER A 4 29.06 -5.45 -11.90
CA SER A 4 27.69 -5.42 -12.37
C SER A 4 27.08 -4.13 -11.83
N GLU A 5 27.36 -3.00 -12.48
CA GLU A 5 26.54 -1.80 -12.33
C GLU A 5 25.20 -2.09 -13.01
N SER A 6 24.32 -2.79 -12.30
CA SER A 6 22.90 -2.65 -12.60
C SER A 6 22.57 -1.16 -12.38
N PRO A 7 22.02 -0.45 -13.37
CA PRO A 7 21.63 0.93 -13.16
C PRO A 7 20.70 1.00 -11.94
N ASP A 8 20.95 1.96 -11.05
CA ASP A 8 20.05 2.20 -9.92
C ASP A 8 18.66 2.50 -10.53
N LEU A 9 17.66 1.69 -10.16
CA LEU A 9 16.28 1.91 -10.60
C LEU A 9 15.79 3.20 -9.95
N GLU A 10 15.57 4.23 -10.77
CA GLU A 10 14.95 5.47 -10.32
C GLU A 10 13.45 5.21 -10.11
N PHE A 11 13.06 5.02 -8.85
CA PHE A 11 11.66 4.88 -8.47
C PHE A 11 11.05 6.25 -8.20
N GLU A 12 10.00 6.59 -8.95
CA GLU A 12 9.19 7.78 -8.70
C GLU A 12 8.11 7.44 -7.67
N TYR A 13 8.30 7.90 -6.43
CA TYR A 13 7.31 7.74 -5.36
C TYR A 13 6.20 8.79 -5.50
N ALA A 14 5.23 8.57 -6.38
CA ALA A 14 4.07 9.44 -6.60
C ALA A 14 2.75 8.75 -6.25
N ASP A 15 1.67 9.53 -6.05
CA ASP A 15 0.31 8.99 -5.83
C ASP A 15 -0.32 8.39 -7.10
N THR A 16 0.32 8.59 -8.24
CA THR A 16 -0.16 8.27 -9.58
C THR A 16 1.01 7.85 -10.46
N ASP A 17 0.83 6.80 -11.25
CA ASP A 17 1.76 6.46 -12.30
C ASP A 17 1.35 7.14 -13.63
N LYS A 18 2.15 6.94 -14.67
CA LYS A 18 1.85 7.37 -16.03
C LYS A 18 0.60 6.64 -16.53
N TRP A 19 -0.17 7.30 -17.38
CA TRP A 19 -1.43 6.78 -17.92
C TRP A 19 -1.34 5.34 -18.46
N ALA A 20 -0.28 5.01 -19.22
CA ALA A 20 -0.09 3.67 -19.76
C ALA A 20 0.16 2.61 -18.67
N ALA A 21 0.86 2.96 -17.59
CA ALA A 21 1.11 2.07 -16.46
C ALA A 21 -0.17 1.83 -15.65
N GLU A 22 -0.95 2.88 -15.39
CA GLU A 22 -2.27 2.78 -14.72
C GLU A 22 -3.23 1.86 -15.50
N LEU A 23 -3.29 1.98 -16.83
CA LEU A 23 -4.10 1.08 -17.66
C LEU A 23 -3.57 -0.36 -17.65
N SER A 24 -2.25 -0.54 -17.67
CA SER A 24 -1.62 -1.86 -17.58
C SER A 24 -1.85 -2.50 -16.21
N GLU A 25 -2.05 -1.70 -15.16
CA GLU A 25 -2.41 -2.20 -13.85
C GLU A 25 -3.89 -2.61 -13.81
N LEU A 26 -4.79 -1.81 -14.39
CA LEU A 26 -6.22 -2.10 -14.41
C LEU A 26 -6.58 -3.38 -15.21
N TYR A 27 -6.03 -3.52 -16.41
CA TYR A 27 -6.36 -4.58 -17.35
C TYR A 27 -5.29 -5.67 -17.40
N SER A 28 -5.72 -6.92 -17.41
CA SER A 28 -4.84 -8.05 -17.72
C SER A 28 -4.86 -8.37 -19.22
N TYR A 29 -3.80 -9.01 -19.72
CA TYR A 29 -3.73 -9.43 -21.13
C TYR A 29 -4.85 -10.39 -21.54
N THR A 30 -5.40 -11.15 -20.59
CA THR A 30 -6.51 -12.07 -20.82
C THR A 30 -7.84 -11.34 -21.11
N GLU A 31 -7.97 -10.07 -20.73
CA GLU A 31 -9.14 -9.24 -21.02
C GLU A 31 -9.09 -8.62 -22.44
N GLY A 32 -8.02 -8.84 -23.21
CA GLY A 32 -7.85 -8.29 -24.56
C GLY A 32 -9.06 -8.49 -25.51
N PRO A 33 -9.65 -9.70 -25.62
CA PRO A 33 -10.84 -9.92 -26.44
C PRO A 33 -12.06 -9.09 -26.01
N GLU A 34 -12.15 -8.70 -24.73
CA GLU A 34 -13.27 -7.93 -24.21
C GLU A 34 -13.34 -6.51 -24.78
N PHE A 35 -12.20 -5.90 -25.14
CA PHE A 35 -12.17 -4.56 -25.75
C PHE A 35 -12.94 -4.53 -27.09
N LEU A 36 -12.76 -5.56 -27.92
CA LEU A 36 -13.46 -5.68 -29.19
C LEU A 36 -14.96 -5.95 -28.97
N LEU A 37 -15.30 -6.74 -27.95
CA LEU A 37 -16.69 -7.01 -27.59
C LEU A 37 -17.39 -5.73 -27.09
N ASN A 38 -16.72 -4.93 -26.26
CA ASN A 38 -17.23 -3.65 -25.77
C ASN A 38 -17.53 -2.71 -26.93
N ARG A 39 -16.58 -2.59 -27.87
CA ARG A 39 -16.78 -1.80 -29.09
C ARG A 39 -17.98 -2.30 -29.90
N LYS A 40 -18.08 -3.62 -30.11
CA LYS A 40 -19.19 -4.21 -30.85
C LYS A 40 -20.55 -3.89 -30.21
N CYS A 41 -20.66 -4.03 -28.88
CA CYS A 41 -21.89 -3.69 -28.16
C CYS A 41 -22.28 -2.22 -28.33
N PHE A 42 -21.29 -1.31 -28.28
CA PHE A 42 -21.53 0.11 -28.55
C PHE A 42 -21.98 0.35 -30.00
N GLU A 43 -21.26 -0.18 -30.99
CA GLU A 43 -21.58 0.05 -32.41
C GLU A 43 -22.97 -0.48 -32.77
N GLU A 44 -23.38 -1.63 -32.23
CA GLU A 44 -24.71 -2.21 -32.44
C GLU A 44 -25.83 -1.30 -31.92
N ASP A 45 -25.66 -0.74 -30.72
CA ASP A 45 -26.63 0.20 -30.12
C ASP A 45 -26.61 1.57 -30.83
N PHE A 46 -25.41 2.11 -31.05
CA PHE A 46 -25.18 3.40 -31.66
C PHE A 46 -25.79 3.50 -33.06
N ARG A 47 -25.64 2.45 -33.89
CA ARG A 47 -26.18 2.40 -35.26
C ARG A 47 -27.70 2.39 -35.35
N ILE A 48 -28.41 2.02 -34.28
CA ILE A 48 -29.88 2.09 -34.24
C ILE A 48 -30.33 3.55 -34.33
N HIS A 49 -29.56 4.45 -33.72
CA HIS A 49 -29.92 5.85 -33.53
C HIS A 49 -29.13 6.82 -34.39
N VAL A 50 -27.90 6.47 -34.77
CA VAL A 50 -26.98 7.29 -35.56
C VAL A 50 -26.38 6.40 -36.64
N ARG A 51 -26.80 6.59 -37.90
CA ARG A 51 -26.41 5.68 -39.00
C ARG A 51 -25.13 6.09 -39.74
N ASP A 52 -24.92 7.39 -39.90
CA ASP A 52 -23.94 7.92 -40.88
C ASP A 52 -22.86 8.82 -40.26
N LYS A 53 -22.73 8.82 -38.92
CA LYS A 53 -21.72 9.62 -38.21
C LYS A 53 -20.95 8.77 -37.22
N LYS A 54 -19.73 9.18 -36.92
CA LYS A 54 -18.91 8.63 -35.84
C LYS A 54 -19.23 9.30 -34.49
N TRP A 55 -18.84 8.68 -33.38
CA TRP A 55 -18.96 9.31 -32.05
C TRP A 55 -18.24 10.65 -32.05
N THR A 56 -17.01 10.68 -32.56
CA THR A 56 -16.16 11.89 -32.62
C THR A 56 -16.72 13.04 -33.46
N GLU A 57 -17.73 12.79 -34.31
CA GLU A 57 -18.36 13.77 -35.21
C GLU A 57 -19.68 14.35 -34.65
N LEU A 58 -20.14 13.87 -33.50
CA LEU A 58 -21.38 14.34 -32.88
C LEU A 58 -21.18 15.65 -32.12
N ASP A 59 -22.28 16.39 -31.96
CA ASP A 59 -22.29 17.55 -31.08
C ASP A 59 -22.48 17.15 -29.60
N LYS A 60 -22.22 18.08 -28.68
CA LYS A 60 -22.36 17.82 -27.24
C LYS A 60 -23.77 17.38 -26.83
N ASN A 61 -24.80 17.88 -27.49
CA ASN A 61 -26.20 17.55 -27.18
C ASN A 61 -26.54 16.12 -27.62
N GLN A 62 -26.01 15.68 -28.76
CA GLN A 62 -26.12 14.32 -29.26
C GLN A 62 -25.34 13.35 -28.36
N HIS A 63 -24.14 13.71 -27.92
CA HIS A 63 -23.40 12.93 -26.92
C HIS A 63 -24.20 12.74 -25.65
N ARG A 64 -24.75 13.83 -25.07
CA ARG A 64 -25.58 13.77 -23.86
C ARG A 64 -26.82 12.92 -24.06
N THR A 65 -27.51 13.09 -25.18
CA THR A 65 -28.71 12.31 -25.51
C THR A 65 -28.42 10.82 -25.62
N HIS A 66 -27.30 10.45 -26.24
CA HIS A 66 -26.91 9.05 -26.36
C HIS A 66 -26.46 8.47 -25.01
N ALA A 67 -25.69 9.23 -24.22
CA ALA A 67 -25.28 8.81 -22.87
C ALA A 67 -26.49 8.60 -21.94
N MET A 68 -27.51 9.45 -22.01
CA MET A 68 -28.77 9.26 -21.28
C MET A 68 -29.50 7.99 -21.72
N ARG A 69 -29.54 7.67 -23.02
CA ARG A 69 -30.15 6.41 -23.49
C ARG A 69 -29.40 5.17 -23.02
N LEU A 70 -28.07 5.22 -23.00
CA LEU A 70 -27.28 4.14 -22.43
C LEU A 70 -27.56 3.98 -20.93
N LEU A 71 -27.76 5.09 -20.21
CA LEU A 71 -28.16 5.04 -18.81
C LEU A 71 -29.55 4.40 -18.62
N ASP A 72 -30.55 4.80 -19.42
CA ASP A 72 -31.88 4.16 -19.42
C ASP A 72 -31.78 2.65 -19.72
N GLY A 73 -30.85 2.27 -20.60
CA GLY A 73 -30.59 0.87 -20.95
C GLY A 73 -30.01 0.03 -19.81
N LEU A 74 -29.41 0.65 -18.79
CA LEU A 74 -28.93 -0.03 -17.59
C LEU A 74 -30.07 -0.47 -16.65
N GLU A 75 -31.23 0.18 -16.72
CA GLU A 75 -32.40 -0.12 -15.88
C GLU A 75 -33.18 -1.36 -16.37
N VAL A 76 -32.80 -1.94 -17.50
CA VAL A 76 -33.45 -3.11 -18.09
C VAL A 76 -33.29 -4.34 -17.19
N THR A 77 -34.39 -5.04 -16.92
CA THR A 77 -34.43 -6.24 -16.05
C THR A 77 -33.67 -7.43 -16.61
N ALA A 78 -33.52 -7.52 -17.94
CA ALA A 78 -32.81 -8.61 -18.60
C ALA A 78 -31.28 -8.45 -18.46
N ARG A 79 -30.67 -9.32 -17.63
CA ARG A 79 -29.21 -9.30 -17.33
C ARG A 79 -28.33 -9.20 -18.56
N GLU A 80 -28.56 -10.02 -19.59
CA GLU A 80 -27.74 -10.01 -20.81
C GLU A 80 -27.84 -8.69 -21.60
N LYS A 81 -29.01 -8.05 -21.61
CA LYS A 81 -29.19 -6.76 -22.29
C LYS A 81 -28.47 -5.67 -21.50
N ARG A 82 -28.66 -5.66 -20.18
CA ARG A 82 -27.95 -4.74 -19.28
C ARG A 82 -26.44 -4.87 -19.38
N LEU A 83 -25.91 -6.09 -19.45
CA LEU A 83 -24.46 -6.31 -19.64
C LEU A 83 -23.97 -5.77 -20.98
N ARG A 84 -24.72 -5.94 -22.07
CA ARG A 84 -24.37 -5.33 -23.37
C ARG A 84 -24.31 -3.80 -23.30
N VAL A 85 -25.27 -3.18 -22.62
CA VAL A 85 -25.28 -1.72 -22.40
C VAL A 85 -24.11 -1.28 -21.52
N ALA A 86 -23.83 -2.00 -20.42
CA ALA A 86 -22.67 -1.72 -19.57
C ALA A 86 -21.35 -1.83 -20.35
N ARG A 87 -21.22 -2.83 -21.24
CA ARG A 87 -20.08 -2.96 -22.15
C ARG A 87 -19.97 -1.79 -23.14
N ALA A 88 -21.09 -1.29 -23.65
CA ALA A 88 -21.11 -0.10 -24.50
C ALA A 88 -20.64 1.16 -23.73
N ILE A 89 -21.11 1.34 -22.49
CA ILE A 89 -20.64 2.42 -21.60
C ILE A 89 -19.14 2.27 -21.31
N LEU A 90 -18.65 1.06 -21.08
CA LEU A 90 -17.23 0.81 -20.88
C LEU A 90 -16.40 1.20 -22.11
N TYR A 91 -16.87 0.91 -23.33
CA TYR A 91 -16.19 1.37 -24.55
C TYR A 91 -16.12 2.91 -24.64
N VAL A 92 -17.20 3.60 -24.27
CA VAL A 92 -17.23 5.07 -24.21
C VAL A 92 -16.25 5.58 -23.16
N ALA A 93 -16.25 4.99 -21.96
CA ALA A 93 -15.34 5.29 -20.86
C ALA A 93 -13.87 4.99 -21.20
N GLN A 94 -13.58 4.05 -22.10
CA GLN A 94 -12.25 3.74 -22.64
C GLN A 94 -11.76 4.73 -23.72
N GLY A 95 -12.50 5.83 -23.95
CA GLY A 95 -12.12 6.88 -24.89
C GLY A 95 -12.41 6.56 -26.34
N THR A 96 -13.33 5.64 -26.63
CA THR A 96 -13.77 5.32 -28.01
C THR A 96 -12.58 5.04 -28.94
N PHE A 97 -11.61 4.26 -28.45
CA PHE A 97 -10.31 4.06 -29.07
C PHE A 97 -10.36 3.55 -30.52
N GLY A 98 -11.44 2.86 -30.92
CA GLY A 98 -11.61 2.37 -32.29
C GLY A 98 -11.78 3.48 -33.34
N GLU A 99 -12.06 4.71 -32.92
CA GLU A 99 -12.22 5.87 -33.79
C GLU A 99 -11.02 6.82 -33.77
N CYS A 100 -10.05 6.60 -32.87
CA CYS A 100 -8.92 7.50 -32.64
C CYS A 100 -7.69 7.08 -33.47
N GLY A 101 -6.87 8.05 -33.87
CA GLY A 101 -5.62 7.83 -34.60
C GLY A 101 -4.36 7.85 -33.74
N SER A 102 -4.44 8.29 -32.48
CA SER A 102 -3.30 8.40 -31.57
C SER A 102 -3.69 8.18 -30.10
N GLU A 103 -2.71 7.84 -29.27
CA GLU A 103 -2.89 7.67 -27.82
C GLU A 103 -3.38 8.96 -27.14
N ALA A 104 -2.84 10.11 -27.52
CA ALA A 104 -3.24 11.40 -26.98
C ALA A 104 -4.71 11.73 -27.29
N GLU A 105 -5.19 11.32 -28.47
CA GLU A 105 -6.59 11.47 -28.85
C GLU A 105 -7.50 10.56 -28.01
N VAL A 106 -7.09 9.32 -27.75
CA VAL A 106 -7.81 8.41 -26.84
C VAL A 106 -7.90 9.02 -25.44
N GLN A 107 -6.80 9.55 -24.91
CA GLN A 107 -6.79 10.20 -23.59
C GLN A 107 -7.74 11.41 -23.52
N ALA A 108 -7.75 12.24 -24.57
CA ALA A 108 -8.63 13.40 -24.66
C ALA A 108 -10.12 13.00 -24.70
N TRP A 109 -10.46 12.00 -25.52
CA TRP A 109 -11.83 11.47 -25.60
C TRP A 109 -12.24 10.74 -24.35
N MET A 110 -11.35 9.96 -23.74
CA MET A 110 -11.56 9.30 -22.44
C MET A 110 -11.94 10.35 -21.40
N ARG A 111 -11.15 11.41 -21.26
CA ARG A 111 -11.44 12.51 -20.32
C ARG A 111 -12.80 13.15 -20.59
N TYR A 112 -13.07 13.54 -21.84
CA TYR A 112 -14.35 14.14 -22.21
C TYR A 112 -15.54 13.22 -21.91
N ASN A 113 -15.45 11.95 -22.31
CA ASN A 113 -16.50 10.95 -22.14
C ASN A 113 -16.75 10.66 -20.66
N ILE A 114 -15.71 10.59 -19.82
CA ILE A 114 -15.88 10.39 -18.38
C ILE A 114 -16.65 11.54 -17.74
N PHE A 115 -16.32 12.80 -18.05
CA PHE A 115 -17.08 13.93 -17.52
C PHE A 115 -18.53 13.94 -18.03
N LEU A 116 -18.78 13.53 -19.27
CA LEU A 116 -20.12 13.36 -19.80
C LEU A 116 -20.92 12.29 -19.04
N LEU A 117 -20.32 11.11 -18.79
CA LEU A 117 -20.95 10.02 -18.03
C LEU A 117 -21.20 10.43 -16.57
N LEU A 118 -20.31 11.21 -15.98
CA LEU A 118 -20.53 11.77 -14.65
C LEU A 118 -21.71 12.77 -14.66
N GLU A 119 -21.78 13.64 -15.68
CA GLU A 119 -22.84 14.65 -15.82
C GLU A 119 -24.24 14.04 -15.95
N VAL A 120 -24.37 12.92 -16.66
CA VAL A 120 -25.66 12.23 -16.81
C VAL A 120 -26.03 11.33 -15.62
N GLY A 121 -25.14 11.18 -14.62
CA GLY A 121 -25.40 10.41 -13.41
C GLY A 121 -25.05 8.93 -13.50
N THR A 122 -24.19 8.53 -14.45
CA THR A 122 -23.81 7.12 -14.65
C THR A 122 -23.21 6.49 -13.41
N PHE A 123 -22.41 7.23 -12.62
CA PHE A 123 -21.76 6.66 -11.43
C PHE A 123 -22.77 6.14 -10.40
N ASN A 124 -23.84 6.90 -10.12
CA ASN A 124 -24.87 6.49 -9.17
C ASN A 124 -25.59 5.21 -9.61
N ALA A 125 -25.97 5.13 -10.90
CA ALA A 125 -26.56 3.91 -11.46
C ALA A 125 -25.60 2.71 -11.37
N LEU A 126 -24.29 2.91 -11.57
CA LEU A 126 -23.29 1.85 -11.41
C LEU A 126 -23.17 1.38 -9.96
N VAL A 127 -23.28 2.28 -8.96
CA VAL A 127 -23.27 1.91 -7.54
C VAL A 127 -24.47 1.03 -7.18
N GLU A 128 -25.66 1.37 -7.68
CA GLU A 128 -26.86 0.55 -7.48
C GLU A 128 -26.71 -0.84 -8.11
N LEU A 129 -26.21 -0.91 -9.35
CA LEU A 129 -25.94 -2.18 -10.02
C LEU A 129 -24.85 -3.00 -9.32
N LEU A 130 -23.80 -2.35 -8.82
CA LEU A 130 -22.74 -3.00 -8.07
C LEU A 130 -23.29 -3.61 -6.78
N ASN A 131 -24.12 -2.88 -6.02
CA ASN A 131 -24.79 -3.41 -4.82
C ASN A 131 -25.63 -4.64 -5.15
N MET A 132 -26.43 -4.57 -6.21
CA MET A 132 -27.25 -5.69 -6.65
C MET A 132 -26.40 -6.92 -7.03
N GLU A 133 -25.24 -6.72 -7.66
CA GLU A 133 -24.35 -7.83 -8.03
C GLU A 133 -23.54 -8.37 -6.82
N ILE A 134 -23.21 -7.51 -5.85
CA ILE A 134 -22.59 -7.90 -4.57
C ILE A 134 -23.51 -8.86 -3.78
N ASP A 135 -24.81 -8.65 -3.84
CA ASP A 135 -25.82 -9.46 -3.14
C ASP A 135 -26.40 -10.59 -4.01
N ASN A 136 -25.81 -10.85 -5.19
CA ASN A 136 -26.21 -11.92 -6.09
C ASN A 136 -25.87 -13.32 -5.54
N SER A 137 -26.78 -13.84 -4.70
CA SER A 137 -26.65 -15.16 -4.05
C SER A 137 -26.52 -16.33 -5.03
N ALA A 138 -27.06 -16.20 -6.25
CA ALA A 138 -26.96 -17.24 -7.28
C ALA A 138 -25.54 -17.33 -7.86
N ALA A 139 -24.91 -16.19 -8.15
CA ALA A 139 -23.51 -16.14 -8.59
C ALA A 139 -22.57 -16.67 -7.50
N CYS A 140 -22.79 -16.24 -6.26
CA CYS A 140 -22.11 -16.78 -5.07
C CYS A 140 -22.21 -18.30 -4.98
N SER A 141 -23.44 -18.85 -5.03
CA SER A 141 -23.69 -20.29 -4.91
C SER A 141 -23.05 -21.09 -6.05
N SER A 142 -23.01 -20.52 -7.26
CA SER A 142 -22.35 -21.14 -8.41
C SER A 142 -20.83 -21.18 -8.21
N ALA A 143 -20.24 -20.04 -7.82
CA ALA A 143 -18.80 -19.90 -7.66
C ALA A 143 -18.24 -20.82 -6.57
N VAL A 144 -18.91 -20.93 -5.41
CA VAL A 144 -18.47 -21.79 -4.30
C VAL A 144 -18.45 -23.27 -4.68
N ARG A 145 -19.31 -23.70 -5.62
CA ARG A 145 -19.38 -25.10 -6.07
C ARG A 145 -18.38 -25.44 -7.17
N LYS A 146 -17.79 -24.43 -7.83
CA LYS A 146 -16.85 -24.65 -8.94
C LYS A 146 -15.45 -24.99 -8.41
N PRO A 147 -14.80 -26.05 -8.92
CA PRO A 147 -13.43 -26.40 -8.52
C PRO A 147 -12.39 -25.33 -8.87
N ALA A 148 -12.65 -24.56 -9.94
CA ALA A 148 -11.84 -23.44 -10.37
C ALA A 148 -12.76 -22.31 -10.84
N ILE A 149 -12.47 -21.10 -10.36
CA ILE A 149 -13.16 -19.86 -10.73
C ILE A 149 -12.34 -19.20 -11.84
N SER A 150 -13.03 -18.65 -12.83
CA SER A 150 -12.44 -18.07 -14.03
C SER A 150 -12.95 -16.64 -14.27
N LEU A 151 -12.38 -15.97 -15.27
CA LEU A 151 -12.86 -14.68 -15.75
C LEU A 151 -14.36 -14.69 -16.13
N ALA A 152 -14.90 -15.79 -16.63
CA ALA A 152 -16.31 -15.82 -17.03
C ALA A 152 -17.26 -15.58 -15.83
N ASP A 153 -16.84 -15.94 -14.62
CA ASP A 153 -17.65 -15.93 -13.40
C ASP A 153 -17.85 -14.53 -12.80
N SER A 154 -17.03 -13.55 -13.20
CA SER A 154 -17.02 -12.19 -12.64
C SER A 154 -17.24 -11.09 -13.68
N THR A 155 -17.73 -11.46 -14.87
CA THR A 155 -17.87 -10.55 -16.03
C THR A 155 -18.65 -9.28 -15.71
N ASP A 156 -19.86 -9.38 -15.15
CA ASP A 156 -20.67 -8.21 -14.80
C ASP A 156 -19.92 -7.28 -13.82
N LEU A 157 -19.36 -7.85 -12.73
CA LEU A 157 -18.57 -7.10 -11.75
C LEU A 157 -17.36 -6.42 -12.38
N ARG A 158 -16.59 -7.11 -13.23
CA ARG A 158 -15.41 -6.54 -13.89
C ARG A 158 -15.79 -5.35 -14.78
N VAL A 159 -16.85 -5.47 -15.58
CA VAL A 159 -17.31 -4.37 -16.44
C VAL A 159 -17.70 -3.16 -15.60
N LEU A 160 -18.49 -3.34 -14.55
CA LEU A 160 -18.90 -2.26 -13.65
C LEU A 160 -17.68 -1.60 -12.97
N LEU A 161 -16.82 -2.40 -12.34
CA LEU A 161 -15.64 -1.91 -11.61
C LEU A 161 -14.65 -1.19 -12.54
N ASN A 162 -14.49 -1.64 -13.79
CA ASN A 162 -13.66 -0.96 -14.78
C ASN A 162 -14.19 0.43 -15.11
N ILE A 163 -15.50 0.58 -15.34
CA ILE A 163 -16.10 1.90 -15.61
C ILE A 163 -15.90 2.81 -14.40
N MET A 164 -16.20 2.31 -13.20
CA MET A 164 -16.08 3.08 -11.96
C MET A 164 -14.63 3.50 -11.70
N TYR A 165 -13.66 2.61 -11.93
CA TYR A 165 -12.24 2.93 -11.81
C TYR A 165 -11.83 4.04 -12.78
N LEU A 166 -12.20 3.93 -14.06
CA LEU A 166 -11.89 4.94 -15.06
C LEU A 166 -12.52 6.30 -14.71
N ILE A 167 -13.73 6.31 -14.17
CA ILE A 167 -14.38 7.53 -13.68
C ILE A 167 -13.57 8.13 -12.52
N VAL A 168 -13.34 7.36 -11.46
CA VAL A 168 -12.65 7.86 -10.26
C VAL A 168 -11.25 8.37 -10.60
N GLU A 169 -10.45 7.60 -11.33
CA GLU A 169 -9.07 7.98 -11.65
C GLU A 169 -9.03 9.20 -12.57
N THR A 170 -9.85 9.24 -13.63
CA THR A 170 -9.82 10.36 -14.59
C THR A 170 -10.34 11.65 -13.98
N VAL A 171 -11.40 11.58 -13.15
CA VAL A 171 -11.98 12.76 -12.49
C VAL A 171 -11.05 13.29 -11.40
N ARG A 172 -10.35 12.42 -10.67
CA ARG A 172 -9.37 12.81 -9.64
C ARG A 172 -8.23 13.63 -10.23
N GLN A 173 -7.74 13.26 -11.41
CA GLN A 173 -6.60 13.91 -12.06
C GLN A 173 -6.92 15.35 -12.51
N GLU A 174 -6.06 16.29 -12.14
CA GLU A 174 -6.13 17.67 -12.63
C GLU A 174 -5.42 17.81 -13.98
N ALA A 175 -6.02 18.50 -14.95
CA ALA A 175 -5.38 18.77 -16.23
C ALA A 175 -5.36 20.27 -16.58
N GLU A 176 -4.23 20.72 -17.12
CA GLU A 176 -4.09 22.06 -17.70
C GLU A 176 -5.04 22.20 -18.90
N GLY A 177 -6.18 22.88 -18.70
CA GLY A 177 -7.24 23.00 -19.71
C GLY A 177 -8.63 22.55 -19.25
N ASP A 178 -8.75 22.05 -18.02
CA ASP A 178 -10.05 21.72 -17.45
C ASP A 178 -10.98 22.94 -17.37
N LYS A 179 -12.19 22.76 -17.88
CA LYS A 179 -13.26 23.76 -17.80
C LYS A 179 -13.64 24.03 -16.34
N PRO A 180 -14.11 25.25 -16.01
CA PRO A 180 -14.58 25.54 -14.66
C PRO A 180 -15.71 24.62 -14.22
N GLU A 181 -16.58 24.22 -15.15
CA GLU A 181 -17.64 23.22 -14.94
C GLU A 181 -17.06 21.87 -14.46
N TRP A 182 -16.00 21.39 -15.11
CA TRP A 182 -15.34 20.12 -14.75
C TRP A 182 -14.65 20.19 -13.38
N LYS A 183 -14.06 21.35 -13.04
CA LYS A 183 -13.50 21.58 -11.71
C LYS A 183 -14.60 21.54 -10.64
N SER A 184 -15.74 22.18 -10.90
CA SER A 184 -16.90 22.13 -9.98
C SER A 184 -17.43 20.70 -9.84
N MET A 185 -17.62 19.98 -10.95
CA MET A 185 -18.06 18.59 -10.96
C MET A 185 -17.11 17.68 -10.19
N ARG A 186 -15.78 17.86 -10.32
CA ARG A 186 -14.79 17.12 -9.53
C ARG A 186 -14.99 17.32 -8.03
N GLN A 187 -15.17 18.56 -7.59
CA GLN A 187 -15.37 18.86 -6.16
C GLN A 187 -16.67 18.27 -5.63
N THR A 188 -17.75 18.38 -6.41
CA THR A 188 -19.03 17.73 -6.09
C THR A 188 -18.87 16.21 -5.98
N PHE A 189 -18.22 15.59 -6.97
CA PHE A 189 -17.99 14.15 -6.98
C PHE A 189 -17.10 13.67 -5.82
N ARG A 190 -16.04 14.43 -5.48
CA ARG A 190 -15.20 14.15 -4.30
C ARG A 190 -16.02 14.18 -3.01
N ALA A 191 -16.90 15.15 -2.85
CA ALA A 191 -17.79 15.26 -1.70
C ALA A 191 -18.81 14.11 -1.65
N GLU A 192 -19.43 13.76 -2.79
CA GLU A 192 -20.39 12.65 -2.88
C GLU A 192 -19.75 11.29 -2.55
N LEU A 193 -18.54 11.01 -3.06
CA LEU A 193 -17.81 9.77 -2.75
C LEU A 193 -17.47 9.62 -1.26
N GLY A 194 -17.17 10.73 -0.59
CA GLY A 194 -16.83 10.76 0.84
C GLY A 194 -18.06 10.78 1.75
N ALA A 195 -19.24 11.13 1.22
CA ALA A 195 -20.48 11.19 1.98
C ALA A 195 -21.14 9.79 2.13
N PRO A 196 -21.90 9.56 3.22
CA PRO A 196 -22.61 8.30 3.46
C PRO A 196 -23.88 8.16 2.61
N LEU A 197 -23.73 8.22 1.28
CA LEU A 197 -24.86 8.20 0.35
C LEU A 197 -25.40 6.78 0.07
N TYR A 198 -24.58 5.75 0.27
CA TYR A 198 -24.89 4.39 -0.15
C TYR A 198 -25.07 3.49 1.08
N ASN A 199 -26.31 3.09 1.39
CA ASN A 199 -26.65 2.34 2.61
C ASN A 199 -26.18 3.02 3.91
N ASN A 200 -26.18 4.35 3.97
CA ASN A 200 -25.64 5.17 5.06
C ASN A 200 -24.13 4.99 5.31
N GLU A 201 -23.38 4.53 4.31
CA GLU A 201 -21.93 4.36 4.38
C GLU A 201 -21.25 5.01 3.15
N PRO A 202 -20.00 5.51 3.29
CA PRO A 202 -19.22 5.97 2.15
C PRO A 202 -18.93 4.84 1.15
N PHE A 203 -18.73 5.20 -0.13
CA PHE A 203 -18.46 4.23 -1.20
C PHE A 203 -17.25 3.31 -0.91
N SER A 204 -16.21 3.85 -0.26
CA SER A 204 -15.04 3.08 0.17
C SER A 204 -15.38 1.98 1.18
N VAL A 205 -16.34 2.21 2.09
CA VAL A 205 -16.76 1.20 3.08
C VAL A 205 -17.46 0.02 2.40
N MET A 206 -18.28 0.29 1.38
CA MET A 206 -18.88 -0.76 0.56
C MET A 206 -17.82 -1.63 -0.14
N LEU A 207 -16.76 -1.04 -0.68
CA LEU A 207 -15.64 -1.79 -1.28
C LEU A 207 -14.87 -2.60 -0.23
N PHE A 208 -14.65 -2.05 0.98
CA PHE A 208 -14.12 -2.82 2.11
C PHE A 208 -15.03 -4.00 2.48
N GLY A 209 -16.35 -3.84 2.38
CA GLY A 209 -17.32 -4.92 2.52
C GLY A 209 -17.15 -6.03 1.47
N MET A 210 -16.82 -5.69 0.22
CA MET A 210 -16.48 -6.70 -0.80
C MET A 210 -15.21 -7.48 -0.41
N VAL A 211 -14.20 -6.78 0.11
CA VAL A 211 -12.94 -7.39 0.57
C VAL A 211 -13.18 -8.43 1.67
N THR A 212 -14.00 -8.11 2.67
CA THR A 212 -14.31 -9.06 3.75
C THR A 212 -15.19 -10.22 3.30
N LYS A 213 -16.19 -9.98 2.44
CA LYS A 213 -17.02 -11.04 1.82
C LYS A 213 -16.17 -12.04 1.02
N PHE A 214 -15.16 -11.57 0.30
CA PHE A 214 -14.23 -12.43 -0.42
C PHE A 214 -13.30 -13.21 0.53
N CYS A 215 -12.66 -12.55 1.50
CA CYS A 215 -11.72 -13.20 2.44
C CYS A 215 -12.38 -14.18 3.42
N SER A 216 -13.69 -14.10 3.58
CA SER A 216 -14.48 -15.08 4.34
C SER A 216 -14.96 -16.26 3.50
N GLY A 217 -14.67 -16.27 2.19
CA GLY A 217 -15.04 -17.35 1.26
C GLY A 217 -16.49 -17.29 0.79
N HIS A 218 -17.26 -16.26 1.17
CA HIS A 218 -18.65 -16.11 0.75
C HIS A 218 -18.78 -15.63 -0.69
N ALA A 219 -17.78 -14.92 -1.23
CA ALA A 219 -17.84 -14.41 -2.61
C ALA A 219 -16.52 -14.62 -3.35
N PRO A 220 -16.10 -15.87 -3.61
CA PRO A 220 -14.77 -16.17 -4.15
C PRO A 220 -14.59 -15.76 -5.62
N HIS A 221 -15.67 -15.34 -6.30
CA HIS A 221 -15.67 -14.84 -7.68
C HIS A 221 -15.46 -13.32 -7.78
N PHE A 222 -15.38 -12.60 -6.66
CA PHE A 222 -15.16 -11.16 -6.73
C PHE A 222 -13.80 -10.86 -7.36
N PRO A 223 -13.75 -9.91 -8.33
CA PRO A 223 -12.52 -9.62 -9.03
C PRO A 223 -11.62 -8.72 -8.17
N MET A 224 -10.92 -9.35 -7.23
CA MET A 224 -10.32 -8.66 -6.10
C MET A 224 -9.31 -7.61 -6.56
N LYS A 225 -8.48 -7.88 -7.58
CA LYS A 225 -7.55 -6.88 -8.11
C LYS A 225 -8.25 -5.55 -8.43
N LYS A 226 -9.38 -5.59 -9.14
CA LYS A 226 -10.15 -4.39 -9.53
C LYS A 226 -10.84 -3.72 -8.36
N VAL A 227 -11.38 -4.49 -7.41
CA VAL A 227 -11.96 -3.95 -6.16
C VAL A 227 -10.93 -3.14 -5.38
N LEU A 228 -9.71 -3.65 -5.27
CA LEU A 228 -8.65 -3.04 -4.47
C LEU A 228 -8.06 -1.80 -5.14
N LEU A 229 -7.87 -1.87 -6.46
CA LEU A 229 -7.48 -0.73 -7.27
C LEU A 229 -8.52 0.40 -7.15
N LEU A 230 -9.80 0.08 -7.30
CA LEU A 230 -10.87 1.07 -7.15
C LEU A 230 -10.96 1.62 -5.71
N LEU A 231 -10.80 0.76 -4.70
CA LEU A 231 -10.76 1.17 -3.30
C LEU A 231 -9.63 2.15 -3.04
N TRP A 232 -8.43 1.86 -3.54
CA TRP A 232 -7.27 2.73 -3.45
C TRP A 232 -7.54 4.09 -4.10
N LYS A 233 -8.00 4.11 -5.35
CA LYS A 233 -8.29 5.38 -6.05
C LYS A 233 -9.41 6.17 -5.39
N THR A 234 -10.41 5.49 -4.83
CA THR A 234 -11.49 6.12 -4.06
C THR A 234 -10.95 6.81 -2.81
N VAL A 235 -10.11 6.11 -2.04
CA VAL A 235 -9.46 6.66 -0.83
C VAL A 235 -8.58 7.86 -1.19
N LEU A 236 -7.77 7.76 -2.25
CA LEU A 236 -6.97 8.89 -2.75
C LEU A 236 -7.83 10.07 -3.19
N CYS A 237 -8.95 9.81 -3.87
CA CYS A 237 -9.85 10.86 -4.34
C CYS A 237 -10.51 11.61 -3.18
N THR A 238 -10.96 10.91 -2.14
CA THR A 238 -11.68 11.53 -1.02
C THR A 238 -10.72 12.20 -0.02
N LEU A 239 -9.60 11.55 0.29
CA LEU A 239 -8.71 11.93 1.40
C LEU A 239 -7.45 12.68 0.96
N GLY A 240 -7.17 12.71 -0.34
CA GLY A 240 -6.05 13.43 -0.89
C GLY A 240 -4.78 12.58 -1.04
N GLY A 241 -3.80 13.17 -1.72
CA GLY A 241 -2.47 12.59 -1.91
C GLY A 241 -1.53 12.82 -0.73
N PHE A 242 -0.30 12.37 -0.88
CA PHE A 242 0.77 12.51 0.09
C PHE A 242 1.08 13.97 0.48
N GLU A 243 1.09 14.88 -0.49
CA GLU A 243 1.40 16.30 -0.25
C GLU A 243 0.27 17.03 0.49
N GLU A 244 -0.99 16.75 0.11
CA GLU A 244 -2.18 17.24 0.82
C GLU A 244 -2.16 16.76 2.28
N LEU A 245 -1.89 15.46 2.49
CA LEU A 245 -1.82 14.87 3.82
C LEU A 245 -0.72 15.52 4.70
N GLN A 246 0.47 15.73 4.14
CA GLN A 246 1.57 16.37 4.88
C GLN A 246 1.22 17.81 5.27
N SER A 247 0.54 18.54 4.38
CA SER A 247 0.07 19.90 4.63
C SER A 247 -0.99 19.94 5.74
N MET A 248 -2.00 19.07 5.66
CA MET A 248 -3.03 18.93 6.70
C MET A 248 -2.43 18.52 8.05
N LYS A 249 -1.42 17.63 8.06
CA LYS A 249 -0.73 17.22 9.27
C LYS A 249 0.06 18.37 9.90
N ALA A 250 0.72 19.20 9.09
CA ALA A 250 1.44 20.37 9.57
C ALA A 250 0.47 21.40 10.20
N GLU A 251 -0.63 21.70 9.52
CA GLU A 251 -1.68 22.60 10.01
C GLU A 251 -2.28 22.11 11.33
N LYS A 252 -2.66 20.83 11.43
CA LYS A 252 -3.24 20.28 12.67
C LYS A 252 -2.24 20.30 13.83
N ARG A 253 -0.94 20.14 13.58
CA ARG A 253 0.11 20.28 14.61
C ARG A 253 0.22 21.71 15.12
N GLU A 254 0.12 22.69 14.23
CA GLU A 254 0.12 24.10 14.61
C GLU A 254 -1.10 24.44 15.49
N ILE A 255 -2.29 23.98 15.10
CA ILE A 255 -3.52 24.14 15.88
C ILE A 255 -3.40 23.53 17.29
N LEU A 256 -2.75 22.37 17.41
CA LEU A 256 -2.52 21.68 18.68
C LEU A 256 -1.30 22.19 19.47
N GLY A 257 -0.60 23.23 18.97
CA GLY A 257 0.59 23.79 19.63
C GLY A 257 1.80 22.83 19.66
N LEU A 258 1.83 21.82 18.78
CA LEU A 258 2.92 20.87 18.68
C LEU A 258 4.07 21.44 17.82
N PRO A 259 5.33 21.06 18.10
CA PRO A 259 6.45 21.50 17.27
C PRO A 259 6.30 21.00 15.83
N PRO A 260 6.81 21.73 14.82
CA PRO A 260 6.79 21.27 13.44
C PRO A 260 7.51 19.94 13.29
N LEU A 261 7.09 19.13 12.31
CA LEU A 261 7.80 17.89 12.00
C LEU A 261 9.20 18.22 11.51
N PRO A 262 10.24 17.55 12.03
CA PRO A 262 11.63 17.84 11.65
C PRO A 262 11.89 17.50 10.18
N GLU A 263 11.21 16.48 9.66
CA GLU A 263 11.41 15.94 8.32
C GLU A 263 10.10 15.49 7.69
N ASP A 264 10.11 15.46 6.37
CA ASP A 264 9.12 14.81 5.53
C ASP A 264 9.62 13.40 5.18
N SER A 265 8.98 12.38 5.74
CA SER A 265 9.37 10.98 5.55
C SER A 265 9.43 10.59 4.07
N ILE A 266 8.57 11.14 3.21
CA ILE A 266 8.49 10.77 1.80
C ILE A 266 9.67 11.37 1.04
N LYS A 267 10.01 12.63 1.32
CA LYS A 267 11.21 13.27 0.77
C LYS A 267 12.48 12.56 1.22
N VAL A 268 12.51 12.11 2.47
CA VAL A 268 13.64 11.34 3.00
C VAL A 268 13.75 10.00 2.28
N ILE A 269 12.65 9.24 2.12
CA ILE A 269 12.63 7.94 1.41
C ILE A 269 13.00 8.10 -0.07
N ARG A 270 12.49 9.13 -0.77
CA ARG A 270 12.85 9.42 -2.17
C ARG A 270 14.35 9.60 -2.39
N ASN A 271 15.05 10.11 -1.37
CA ASN A 271 16.50 10.31 -1.41
C ASN A 271 17.30 9.12 -0.85
N MET A 272 16.63 8.08 -0.34
CA MET A 272 17.31 6.87 0.10
C MET A 272 17.67 6.00 -1.10
N ARG A 273 18.88 5.43 -1.04
CA ARG A 273 19.28 4.42 -2.01
C ARG A 273 18.46 3.16 -1.78
N ALA A 274 17.95 2.57 -2.85
CA ALA A 274 17.33 1.25 -2.80
C ALA A 274 18.31 0.25 -2.16
N ALA A 275 17.93 -0.32 -1.02
CA ALA A 275 18.74 -1.33 -0.37
C ALA A 275 18.66 -2.62 -1.20
N SER A 276 19.81 -3.20 -1.54
CA SER A 276 19.84 -4.56 -2.09
C SER A 276 19.16 -5.51 -1.11
N PRO A 277 18.31 -6.46 -1.57
CA PRO A 277 17.70 -7.43 -0.69
C PRO A 277 18.77 -8.11 0.19
N PRO A 278 18.51 -8.38 1.48
CA PRO A 278 19.40 -9.19 2.30
C PRO A 278 19.75 -10.48 1.56
N ALA A 279 21.04 -10.85 1.55
CA ALA A 279 21.49 -12.06 0.89
C ALA A 279 20.60 -13.24 1.31
N SER A 280 20.09 -14.00 0.33
CA SER A 280 19.21 -15.12 0.65
C SER A 280 19.99 -16.14 1.48
N ALA A 281 19.29 -16.98 2.26
CA ALA A 281 19.95 -18.06 2.99
C ALA A 281 20.79 -18.95 2.06
N SER A 282 20.37 -19.08 0.80
CA SER A 282 21.10 -19.78 -0.27
C SER A 282 22.41 -19.06 -0.64
N ASP A 283 22.38 -17.74 -0.81
CA ASP A 283 23.58 -16.92 -1.09
C ASP A 283 24.56 -16.93 0.09
N LEU A 284 24.05 -16.92 1.32
CA LEU A 284 24.85 -17.03 2.54
C LEU A 284 25.54 -18.40 2.64
N ILE A 285 24.82 -19.49 2.33
CA ILE A 285 25.39 -20.85 2.30
C ILE A 285 26.41 -20.98 1.17
N GLU A 286 26.16 -20.41 0.00
CA GLU A 286 27.09 -20.46 -1.13
C GLU A 286 28.35 -19.60 -0.87
N GLN A 287 28.21 -18.45 -0.20
CA GLN A 287 29.36 -17.68 0.29
C GLN A 287 30.15 -18.42 1.37
N GLN A 288 29.48 -19.18 2.25
CA GLN A 288 30.14 -19.98 3.28
C GLN A 288 30.90 -21.17 2.64
N GLN A 289 30.34 -21.79 1.60
CA GLN A 289 31.02 -22.83 0.82
C GLN A 289 32.19 -22.27 -0.02
N LYS A 290 32.06 -21.06 -0.59
CA LYS A 290 33.16 -20.37 -1.30
C LYS A 290 34.25 -19.86 -0.34
N ARG A 291 33.92 -19.49 0.90
CA ARG A 291 34.90 -19.16 1.96
C ARG A 291 35.67 -20.37 2.47
N GLY A 292 35.10 -21.58 2.37
CA GLY A 292 35.79 -22.84 2.69
C GLY A 292 36.97 -23.19 1.77
N ARG A 293 37.25 -22.40 0.72
CA ARG A 293 38.34 -22.64 -0.26
C ARG A 293 39.44 -21.58 -0.28
N ARG A 294 39.41 -20.57 0.59
CA ARG A 294 40.50 -19.59 0.70
C ARG A 294 41.08 -19.61 2.12
N GLU A 295 42.29 -20.13 2.21
CA GLU A 295 43.13 -20.16 3.41
C GLU A 295 43.30 -18.76 4.03
N HIS A 296 43.55 -18.78 5.33
CA HIS A 296 43.70 -17.66 6.26
C HIS A 296 44.39 -16.41 5.69
N LYS A 297 43.65 -15.29 5.67
CA LYS A 297 44.19 -13.97 6.02
C LYS A 297 43.16 -13.26 6.89
N ALA A 298 43.51 -13.07 8.16
CA ALA A 298 42.72 -12.35 9.14
C ALA A 298 42.49 -10.90 8.64
N LEU A 299 41.22 -10.54 8.44
CA LEU A 299 40.80 -9.16 8.31
C LEU A 299 40.03 -8.79 9.57
N ILE A 300 40.52 -7.74 10.23
CA ILE A 300 40.02 -7.14 11.46
C ILE A 300 38.50 -7.00 11.38
N LYS A 301 37.79 -7.61 12.35
CA LYS A 301 36.36 -7.41 12.58
C LYS A 301 36.10 -5.93 12.82
N GLN A 302 35.44 -5.28 11.86
CA GLN A 302 34.54 -4.17 12.19
C GLN A 302 33.34 -4.81 12.89
N ASP A 303 33.18 -4.52 14.18
CA ASP A 303 31.99 -4.86 14.93
C ASP A 303 30.77 -4.21 14.27
N ASN A 304 29.95 -5.03 13.64
CA ASN A 304 28.65 -4.65 13.12
C ASN A 304 27.61 -4.71 14.23
N LEU A 305 26.61 -3.86 14.03
CA LEU A 305 25.52 -3.41 14.90
C LEU A 305 24.50 -4.49 15.31
N ASP A 306 24.91 -5.75 15.48
CA ASP A 306 24.01 -6.89 15.76
C ASP A 306 24.00 -7.32 17.24
N ALA A 307 24.90 -6.81 18.08
CA ALA A 307 24.97 -7.18 19.50
C ALA A 307 23.92 -6.52 20.41
N PHE A 308 23.06 -5.63 19.89
CA PHE A 308 22.10 -4.87 20.70
C PHE A 308 20.66 -5.41 20.66
N ASN A 309 20.37 -6.44 19.86
CA ASN A 309 18.99 -6.86 19.59
C ASN A 309 18.55 -8.17 20.29
N GLU A 310 19.35 -8.73 21.20
CA GLU A 310 19.06 -10.02 21.85
C GLU A 310 18.57 -9.94 23.30
N ARG A 311 18.24 -8.77 23.85
CA ARG A 311 17.53 -8.68 25.14
C ARG A 311 16.10 -8.21 24.99
N ASP A 312 15.21 -9.18 24.82
CA ASP A 312 13.77 -9.05 25.06
C ASP A 312 13.53 -8.81 26.57
N PRO A 313 13.06 -7.62 27.00
CA PRO A 313 12.87 -7.29 28.42
C PRO A 313 11.69 -8.01 29.09
N TYR A 314 10.93 -8.85 28.39
CA TYR A 314 9.69 -9.45 28.88
C TYR A 314 9.74 -10.97 29.13
N LYS A 315 10.91 -11.61 29.02
CA LYS A 315 11.06 -12.99 29.50
C LYS A 315 11.38 -13.01 31.00
N ALA A 316 10.44 -13.52 31.78
CA ALA A 316 10.65 -13.83 33.19
C ALA A 316 11.75 -14.89 33.32
N ASP A 317 12.70 -14.59 34.21
CA ASP A 317 13.82 -15.42 34.62
C ASP A 317 13.29 -16.67 35.34
N ASP A 318 13.29 -17.82 34.67
CA ASP A 318 12.97 -19.10 35.28
C ASP A 318 14.29 -19.79 35.65
N SER A 319 14.71 -19.52 36.88
CA SER A 319 15.85 -20.13 37.54
C SER A 319 15.55 -21.60 37.87
N ARG A 320 16.32 -22.55 37.33
CA ARG A 320 16.54 -23.88 37.92
C ARG A 320 17.76 -24.59 37.30
N GLU A 321 18.83 -24.62 38.11
CA GLU A 321 19.76 -25.74 38.42
C GLU A 321 20.50 -26.40 37.23
N GLU A 322 21.83 -26.23 37.10
CA GLU A 322 22.91 -27.09 37.65
C GLU A 322 22.85 -28.52 37.01
N GLU A 323 23.87 -29.13 36.38
CA GLU A 323 25.32 -29.23 36.60
C GLU A 323 26.01 -29.74 35.31
N GLU A 324 27.33 -29.52 35.16
CA GLU A 324 28.36 -30.57 34.90
C GLU A 324 29.68 -29.95 34.37
N GLU A 325 30.57 -29.67 35.33
CA GLU A 325 31.98 -30.09 35.45
C GLU A 325 33.03 -30.11 34.30
N ASN A 326 34.20 -29.56 34.70
CA ASN A 326 35.61 -29.98 34.49
C ASN A 326 36.46 -29.40 33.34
N ASP A 327 37.31 -28.46 33.75
CA ASP A 327 38.76 -28.30 33.55
C ASP A 327 39.49 -29.09 32.44
N ASP A 328 40.30 -28.37 31.64
CA ASP A 328 41.75 -28.65 31.58
C ASP A 328 42.56 -27.46 31.02
N ASP A 329 43.68 -27.21 31.69
CA ASP A 329 44.65 -26.13 31.55
C ASP A 329 45.76 -26.50 30.55
N ASN A 330 46.25 -25.57 29.72
CA ASN A 330 47.65 -25.61 29.23
C ASN A 330 48.18 -24.27 28.66
N SER A 331 48.83 -23.51 29.54
CA SER A 331 50.14 -22.82 29.41
C SER A 331 50.70 -22.31 28.06
N LEU A 332 50.92 -20.98 28.02
CA LEU A 332 52.13 -20.21 27.67
C LEU A 332 53.10 -20.68 26.56
N GLU A 333 53.36 -19.82 25.55
CA GLU A 333 54.56 -18.96 25.48
C GLU A 333 54.52 -18.07 24.21
N GLY A 334 55.13 -16.89 24.29
CA GLY A 334 55.23 -15.95 23.17
C GLY A 334 56.42 -16.26 22.26
N GLU A 335 56.42 -15.69 21.05
CA GLU A 335 57.65 -15.15 20.47
C GLU A 335 57.39 -14.18 19.31
N THR A 336 58.41 -13.35 19.14
CA THR A 336 58.62 -12.13 18.38
C THR A 336 58.49 -12.22 16.84
N PHE A 337 58.01 -11.13 16.24
CA PHE A 337 58.03 -10.84 14.79
C PHE A 337 59.45 -10.77 14.18
N PRO A 338 59.60 -11.19 12.90
CA PRO A 338 60.58 -10.58 12.00
C PRO A 338 59.92 -9.84 10.81
N LEU A 339 60.55 -8.70 10.46
CA LEU A 339 60.23 -7.78 9.37
C LEU A 339 60.63 -8.31 7.99
N GLU A 340 59.75 -8.21 6.98
CA GLU A 340 60.09 -8.20 5.54
C GLU A 340 59.16 -7.19 4.83
N ARG A 341 59.67 -6.04 4.37
CA ARG A 341 60.35 -5.70 3.09
C ARG A 341 59.38 -5.11 2.07
N ASP A 342 59.66 -3.84 1.75
CA ASP A 342 59.03 -2.97 0.74
C ASP A 342 59.01 -3.60 -0.66
N GLU A 343 57.83 -3.66 -1.28
CA GLU A 343 57.69 -3.61 -2.75
C GLU A 343 56.60 -2.60 -3.15
N VAL A 344 57.11 -1.47 -3.66
CA VAL A 344 56.54 -0.30 -4.33
C VAL A 344 55.21 -0.52 -5.09
N MET A 345 54.14 0.18 -4.68
CA MET A 345 52.90 0.35 -5.45
C MET A 345 53.09 1.33 -6.64
N PRO A 346 52.46 1.10 -7.81
CA PRO A 346 52.40 2.10 -8.88
C PRO A 346 51.40 3.23 -8.53
N PRO A 347 51.59 4.46 -9.06
CA PRO A 347 50.79 5.62 -8.66
C PRO A 347 49.37 5.56 -9.24
N PRO A 348 48.34 6.06 -8.51
CA PRO A 348 46.97 6.07 -8.99
C PRO A 348 46.77 7.11 -10.09
N THR A 349 46.21 6.67 -11.22
CA THR A 349 45.69 7.52 -12.30
C THR A 349 44.60 8.46 -11.78
N GLN A 350 44.74 9.75 -12.08
CA GLN A 350 43.81 10.81 -11.72
C GLN A 350 42.50 10.65 -12.49
N HIS A 351 41.41 10.32 -11.78
CA HIS A 351 40.05 10.49 -12.29
C HIS A 351 39.57 11.93 -12.00
N PRO A 352 38.76 12.55 -12.88
CA PRO A 352 38.22 13.89 -12.67
C PRO A 352 37.29 13.92 -11.44
N PRO A 353 37.12 15.09 -10.79
CA PRO A 353 36.36 15.17 -9.55
C PRO A 353 34.86 15.02 -9.86
N SER A 354 34.29 13.85 -9.57
CA SER A 354 32.87 13.80 -9.24
C SER A 354 32.69 14.53 -7.92
N ASP A 355 31.73 15.46 -7.90
CA ASP A 355 31.27 16.14 -6.69
C ASP A 355 31.02 15.11 -5.59
N ARG A 356 31.95 15.06 -4.62
CA ARG A 356 31.77 14.27 -3.42
C ARG A 356 30.64 14.91 -2.63
N ILE A 357 29.43 14.39 -2.83
CA ILE A 357 28.29 14.62 -1.95
C ILE A 357 28.75 14.21 -0.55
N THR A 358 28.97 15.20 0.31
CA THR A 358 29.21 14.99 1.73
C THR A 358 27.95 14.38 2.33
N CYS A 359 27.93 13.05 2.46
CA CYS A 359 26.96 12.38 3.30
C CYS A 359 27.14 12.91 4.73
N PRO A 360 26.15 13.57 5.35
CA PRO A 360 26.27 13.98 6.74
C PRO A 360 26.49 12.72 7.58
N LYS A 361 27.43 12.78 8.54
CA LYS A 361 27.66 11.69 9.49
C LYS A 361 26.43 11.54 10.39
N GLY A 362 25.45 10.74 9.99
CA GLY A 362 24.23 10.49 10.75
C GLY A 362 23.17 9.77 9.93
N LEU A 363 22.13 9.29 10.61
CA LEU A 363 20.92 8.84 9.92
C LEU A 363 20.30 10.05 9.19
N PRO A 364 19.62 9.85 8.05
CA PRO A 364 18.95 10.93 7.34
C PRO A 364 17.67 11.40 8.06
N TRP A 365 17.39 10.83 9.24
CA TRP A 365 16.29 11.24 10.10
C TRP A 365 16.69 11.50 11.56
N ALA A 366 15.96 12.40 12.21
CA ALA A 366 16.09 12.69 13.63
C ALA A 366 15.56 11.52 14.49
N PRO A 367 16.28 11.11 15.56
CA PRO A 367 15.78 10.09 16.47
C PRO A 367 14.53 10.58 17.20
N LYS A 368 13.56 9.68 17.41
CA LYS A 368 12.28 9.96 18.08
C LYS A 368 12.20 9.16 19.37
N VAL A 369 11.92 9.84 20.48
CA VAL A 369 11.78 9.24 21.82
C VAL A 369 10.32 9.36 22.26
N ARG A 370 9.74 8.27 22.77
CA ARG A 370 8.37 8.31 23.33
C ARG A 370 8.41 8.67 24.81
N GLU A 371 7.30 9.19 25.33
CA GLU A 371 7.13 9.47 26.76
C GLU A 371 7.44 8.27 27.64
N LYS A 372 6.90 7.10 27.28
CA LYS A 372 7.14 5.83 27.99
C LYS A 372 8.63 5.44 28.04
N ASP A 373 9.41 5.77 27.01
CA ASP A 373 10.85 5.46 27.00
C ASP A 373 11.60 6.34 28.03
N ILE A 374 11.15 7.57 28.23
CA ILE A 374 11.67 8.49 29.27
C ILE A 374 11.29 7.96 30.66
N GLU A 375 10.04 7.52 30.84
CA GLU A 375 9.55 6.95 32.10
C GLU A 375 10.34 5.70 32.49
N MET A 376 10.49 4.73 31.58
CA MET A 376 11.24 3.50 31.84
C MET A 376 12.72 3.79 32.15
N PHE A 377 13.34 4.73 31.43
CA PHE A 377 14.72 5.13 31.70
C PHE A 377 14.88 5.74 33.10
N LEU A 378 13.94 6.61 33.49
CA LEU A 378 13.91 7.22 34.81
C LEU A 378 13.62 6.20 35.91
N GLU A 379 12.69 5.29 35.69
CA GLU A 379 12.32 4.26 36.64
C GLU A 379 13.50 3.31 36.90
N SER A 380 14.16 2.84 35.84
CA SER A 380 15.38 2.03 35.93
C SER A 380 16.50 2.77 36.66
N SER A 381 16.69 4.06 36.34
CA SER A 381 17.72 4.89 36.98
C SER A 381 17.42 5.13 38.46
N ARG A 382 16.19 5.49 38.82
CA ARG A 382 15.79 5.71 40.22
C ARG A 382 15.84 4.42 41.03
N SER A 383 15.41 3.30 40.46
CA SER A 383 15.56 1.99 41.10
C SER A 383 17.03 1.66 41.37
N LYS A 384 17.92 1.85 40.39
CA LYS A 384 19.35 1.56 40.52
C LYS A 384 20.09 2.46 41.52
N PHE A 385 19.78 3.76 41.56
CA PHE A 385 20.55 4.73 42.35
C PHE A 385 19.88 5.14 43.67
N ILE A 386 18.56 5.06 43.75
CA ILE A 386 17.76 5.56 44.88
C ILE A 386 16.98 4.41 45.56
N GLY A 387 16.70 3.31 44.84
CA GLY A 387 15.94 2.17 45.37
C GLY A 387 14.43 2.43 45.46
N TYR A 388 13.93 3.51 44.86
CA TYR A 388 12.51 3.88 44.90
C TYR A 388 12.04 4.37 43.52
N THR A 389 10.82 4.01 43.12
CA THR A 389 10.23 4.42 41.84
C THR A 389 9.04 5.34 42.08
N LEU A 390 9.05 6.50 41.42
CA LEU A 390 7.90 7.41 41.34
C LEU A 390 7.16 7.07 40.05
N GLY A 391 5.96 6.50 40.13
CA GLY A 391 5.16 6.16 38.97
C GLY A 391 4.70 7.41 38.22
N SER A 392 4.77 7.38 36.88
CA SER A 392 4.30 8.45 35.97
C SER A 392 5.00 9.81 36.08
N ASP A 393 6.13 9.90 36.79
CA ASP A 393 6.88 11.15 36.95
C ASP A 393 8.09 11.22 36.02
N THR A 394 8.04 12.09 35.01
CA THR A 394 9.12 12.32 34.05
C THR A 394 10.06 13.47 34.42
N ASN A 395 9.83 14.16 35.55
CA ASN A 395 10.51 15.43 35.86
C ASN A 395 11.48 15.34 37.05
N THR A 396 11.20 14.52 38.08
CA THR A 396 12.08 14.49 39.26
C THR A 396 13.40 13.77 39.00
N VAL A 397 14.50 14.51 39.00
CA VAL A 397 15.86 13.98 38.80
C VAL A 397 16.73 14.05 40.07
N VAL A 398 16.12 14.36 41.20
CA VAL A 398 16.78 14.50 42.50
C VAL A 398 17.41 13.16 42.90
N GLY A 399 18.68 13.17 43.31
CA GLY A 399 19.41 11.96 43.71
C GLY A 399 20.08 11.18 42.56
N LEU A 400 19.84 11.57 41.30
CA LEU A 400 20.47 10.92 40.14
C LEU A 400 21.82 11.57 39.75
N PRO A 401 22.82 10.79 39.28
CA PRO A 401 24.08 11.33 38.76
C PRO A 401 23.94 12.28 37.57
N ARG A 402 24.89 13.22 37.42
CA ARG A 402 24.95 14.19 36.31
C ARG A 402 24.85 13.57 34.91
N PRO A 403 25.49 12.43 34.59
CA PRO A 403 25.33 11.79 33.29
C PRO A 403 23.87 11.44 32.98
N ILE A 404 23.08 11.04 33.99
CA ILE A 404 21.66 10.72 33.81
C ILE A 404 20.85 12.00 33.54
N HIS A 405 21.21 13.12 34.17
CA HIS A 405 20.58 14.42 33.88
C HIS A 405 20.79 14.82 32.42
N GLU A 406 22.00 14.61 31.90
CA GLU A 406 22.33 14.88 30.51
C GLU A 406 21.55 13.93 29.57
N SER A 407 21.50 12.64 29.87
CA SER A 407 20.70 11.67 29.10
C SER A 407 19.22 12.06 29.07
N ILE A 408 18.61 12.43 30.20
CA ILE A 408 17.19 12.84 30.26
C ILE A 408 16.97 14.12 29.46
N ARG A 409 17.89 15.09 29.53
CA ARG A 409 17.80 16.31 28.73
C ARG A 409 17.80 15.97 27.23
N THR A 410 18.68 15.07 26.80
CA THR A 410 18.74 14.61 25.41
C THR A 410 17.49 13.85 25.00
N LEU A 411 16.95 12.98 25.86
CA LEU A 411 15.71 12.24 25.60
C LEU A 411 14.51 13.19 25.49
N LYS A 412 14.41 14.20 26.35
CA LYS A 412 13.36 15.23 26.29
C LYS A 412 13.47 16.11 25.05
N LEU A 413 14.70 16.44 24.62
CA LEU A 413 14.93 17.21 23.39
C LEU A 413 14.39 16.48 22.14
N HIS A 414 14.47 15.15 22.12
CA HIS A 414 14.01 14.31 21.02
C HIS A 414 12.64 13.67 21.29
N LYS A 415 11.87 14.18 22.27
CA LYS A 415 10.52 13.70 22.56
C LYS A 415 9.64 14.00 21.34
N TYR A 416 9.09 12.96 20.73
CA TYR A 416 8.09 13.08 19.69
C TYR A 416 6.72 12.80 20.27
N THR A 417 5.79 13.73 20.08
CA THR A 417 4.37 13.57 20.41
C THR A 417 3.58 13.53 19.10
N SER A 418 2.87 12.42 18.87
CA SER A 418 1.99 12.29 17.70
C SER A 418 0.65 12.99 17.93
N ILE A 419 -0.07 13.28 16.85
CA ILE A 419 -1.44 13.84 16.94
C ILE A 419 -2.35 12.82 17.61
N ALA A 420 -2.18 11.53 17.28
CA ALA A 420 -2.92 10.43 17.90
C ALA A 420 -2.72 10.37 19.43
N GLU A 421 -1.51 10.62 19.94
CA GLU A 421 -1.26 10.64 21.38
C GLU A 421 -1.95 11.80 22.09
N VAL A 422 -2.03 12.97 21.45
CA VAL A 422 -2.81 14.11 21.97
C VAL A 422 -4.29 13.76 22.02
N GLN A 423 -4.82 13.14 20.95
CA GLN A 423 -6.22 12.71 20.90
C GLN A 423 -6.55 11.68 21.98
N VAL A 424 -5.74 10.62 22.14
CA VAL A 424 -5.94 9.60 23.18
C VAL A 424 -5.93 10.24 24.58
N HIS A 425 -5.04 11.22 24.81
CA HIS A 425 -5.01 11.93 26.09
C HIS A 425 -6.28 12.75 26.32
N MET A 426 -6.79 13.42 25.29
CA MET A 426 -8.08 14.14 25.36
C MET A 426 -9.23 13.18 25.65
N GLU A 427 -9.31 12.05 24.94
CA GLU A 427 -10.32 11.00 25.16
C GLU A 427 -10.26 10.46 26.61
N ASP A 428 -9.06 10.19 27.13
CA ASP A 428 -8.86 9.76 28.53
C ASP A 428 -9.33 10.83 29.55
N GLU A 429 -9.13 12.12 29.26
CA GLU A 429 -9.63 13.21 30.10
C GLU A 429 -11.16 13.32 30.07
N TYR A 430 -11.77 13.15 28.90
CA TYR A 430 -13.23 13.08 28.75
C TYR A 430 -13.82 11.91 29.53
N LEU A 431 -13.21 10.72 29.44
CA LEU A 431 -13.63 9.54 30.20
C LEU A 431 -13.49 9.72 31.71
N ARG A 432 -12.51 10.51 32.18
CA ARG A 432 -12.33 10.85 33.60
C ARG A 432 -13.38 11.85 34.09
N SER A 433 -13.92 12.69 33.21
CA SER A 433 -14.82 13.80 33.55
C SER A 433 -16.12 13.82 32.70
N PRO A 434 -16.90 12.73 32.65
CA PRO A 434 -18.00 12.57 31.69
C PRO A 434 -19.18 13.51 31.92
N LEU A 435 -19.35 14.03 33.15
CA LEU A 435 -20.47 14.92 33.50
C LEU A 435 -20.14 16.41 33.34
N SER A 436 -18.86 16.78 33.22
CA SER A 436 -18.41 18.17 33.13
C SER A 436 -17.79 18.56 31.79
N GLY A 437 -17.46 17.58 30.93
CA GLY A 437 -16.79 17.80 29.64
C GLY A 437 -17.68 18.30 28.49
N GLY A 438 -19.01 18.24 28.62
CA GLY A 438 -19.94 18.54 27.52
C GLY A 438 -20.01 17.42 26.47
N GLU A 439 -20.78 17.63 25.39
CA GLU A 439 -20.75 16.75 24.21
C GLU A 439 -19.43 16.97 23.45
N GLU A 440 -18.81 15.89 23.01
CA GLU A 440 -17.60 15.95 22.17
C GLU A 440 -17.98 16.45 20.77
N GLU A 441 -17.54 17.66 20.42
CA GLU A 441 -17.71 18.18 19.06
C GLU A 441 -16.64 17.58 18.14
N VAL A 442 -16.93 16.40 17.58
CA VAL A 442 -16.06 15.76 16.59
C VAL A 442 -16.30 16.37 15.21
N GLU A 443 -15.28 17.07 14.70
CA GLU A 443 -15.27 17.63 13.35
C GLU A 443 -15.48 16.52 12.30
N GLN A 444 -16.56 16.63 11.51
CA GLN A 444 -16.91 15.64 10.48
C GLN A 444 -16.10 15.83 9.21
N VAL A 445 -14.80 15.59 9.31
CA VAL A 445 -13.89 15.55 8.15
C VAL A 445 -14.07 14.25 7.36
N PRO A 446 -13.76 14.21 6.06
CA PRO A 446 -13.90 12.99 5.24
C PRO A 446 -13.20 11.76 5.83
N ALA A 447 -12.05 11.95 6.50
CA ALA A 447 -11.32 10.89 7.18
C ALA A 447 -12.08 10.32 8.40
N GLU A 448 -12.78 11.19 9.13
CA GLU A 448 -13.60 10.81 10.30
C GLU A 448 -14.84 10.05 9.86
N ILE A 449 -15.53 10.52 8.82
CA ILE A 449 -16.69 9.83 8.24
C ILE A 449 -16.29 8.41 7.78
N LEU A 450 -15.13 8.28 7.13
CA LEU A 450 -14.60 6.97 6.76
C LEU A 450 -14.27 6.12 7.99
N TYR A 451 -13.60 6.69 8.99
CA TYR A 451 -13.26 5.97 10.22
C TYR A 451 -14.51 5.42 10.91
N GLN A 452 -15.55 6.24 11.06
CA GLN A 452 -16.82 5.85 11.67
C GLN A 452 -17.49 4.71 10.92
N GLY A 453 -17.47 4.73 9.58
CA GLY A 453 -18.00 3.64 8.77
C GLY A 453 -17.17 2.34 8.87
N LEU A 454 -15.86 2.44 9.06
CA LEU A 454 -15.00 1.27 9.21
C LEU A 454 -15.00 0.69 10.63
N LEU A 455 -15.21 1.53 11.65
CA LEU A 455 -15.08 1.19 13.07
C LEU A 455 -15.83 -0.09 13.49
N PRO A 456 -17.09 -0.34 13.07
CA PRO A 456 -17.84 -1.51 13.50
C PRO A 456 -17.19 -2.86 13.11
N SER A 457 -16.42 -2.87 12.02
CA SER A 457 -15.78 -4.08 11.47
C SER A 457 -14.28 -3.89 11.21
N LEU A 458 -13.65 -2.93 11.90
CA LEU A 458 -12.26 -2.56 11.68
C LEU A 458 -11.29 -3.75 11.81
N PRO A 459 -11.38 -4.61 12.86
CA PRO A 459 -10.52 -5.78 12.96
C PRO A 459 -10.67 -6.74 11.77
N GLN A 460 -11.88 -6.92 11.27
CA GLN A 460 -12.17 -7.79 10.13
C GLN A 460 -11.57 -7.24 8.84
N TYR A 461 -11.66 -5.92 8.61
CA TYR A 461 -11.02 -5.26 7.47
C TYR A 461 -9.50 -5.43 7.51
N MET A 462 -8.86 -5.23 8.67
CA MET A 462 -7.41 -5.44 8.83
C MET A 462 -7.01 -6.89 8.54
N ILE A 463 -7.73 -7.86 9.10
CA ILE A 463 -7.46 -9.29 8.86
C ILE A 463 -7.64 -9.64 7.38
N ALA A 464 -8.67 -9.10 6.72
CA ALA A 464 -8.93 -9.36 5.31
C ALA A 464 -7.79 -8.84 4.42
N LEU A 465 -7.33 -7.60 4.62
CA LEU A 465 -6.20 -7.06 3.87
C LEU A 465 -4.90 -7.84 4.13
N LEU A 466 -4.63 -8.21 5.39
CA LEU A 466 -3.46 -9.04 5.72
C LEU A 466 -3.54 -10.41 5.03
N LYS A 467 -4.72 -11.03 4.98
CA LYS A 467 -4.94 -12.29 4.26
C LYS A 467 -4.67 -12.13 2.76
N ILE A 468 -5.13 -11.05 2.14
CA ILE A 468 -4.89 -10.80 0.71
C ILE A 468 -3.40 -10.58 0.47
N LEU A 469 -2.75 -9.74 1.28
CA LEU A 469 -1.33 -9.46 1.16
C LEU A 469 -0.47 -10.73 1.32
N LEU A 470 -0.81 -11.61 2.28
CA LEU A 470 -0.15 -12.90 2.46
C LEU A 470 -0.37 -13.86 1.30
N ALA A 471 -1.53 -13.80 0.63
CA ALA A 471 -1.81 -14.63 -0.54
C ALA A 471 -1.24 -14.05 -1.85
N ALA A 472 -1.01 -12.73 -1.92
CA ALA A 472 -0.30 -12.08 -3.01
C ALA A 472 1.23 -12.28 -2.94
N ALA A 473 1.76 -12.57 -1.74
CA ALA A 473 3.18 -12.81 -1.57
C ALA A 473 3.66 -14.05 -2.37
N PRO A 474 4.83 -13.96 -3.04
CA PRO A 474 5.39 -15.10 -3.77
C PRO A 474 5.76 -16.21 -2.77
N THR A 475 4.97 -17.30 -2.75
CA THR A 475 5.27 -18.47 -1.92
C THR A 475 5.94 -19.57 -2.74
N SER A 476 6.95 -20.21 -2.17
CA SER A 476 7.68 -21.33 -2.80
C SER A 476 6.88 -22.65 -2.83
N LYS A 477 5.75 -22.71 -2.13
CA LYS A 477 4.85 -23.88 -2.09
C LYS A 477 3.42 -23.40 -2.36
N ALA A 478 2.80 -23.92 -3.41
CA ALA A 478 1.38 -23.77 -3.67
C ALA A 478 0.60 -24.39 -2.51
N LYS A 479 0.25 -23.58 -1.50
CA LYS A 479 -0.68 -24.00 -0.46
C LYS A 479 -2.07 -24.03 -1.08
N THR A 480 -2.70 -25.19 -1.06
CA THR A 480 -4.01 -25.46 -1.65
C THR A 480 -5.18 -24.81 -0.92
N ASP A 481 -4.94 -24.06 0.17
CA ASP A 481 -5.97 -23.44 1.01
C ASP A 481 -5.94 -21.89 1.01
N SER A 482 -5.05 -21.25 0.24
CA SER A 482 -4.99 -19.78 0.17
C SER A 482 -5.99 -19.23 -0.83
N ILE A 483 -6.76 -18.23 -0.40
CA ILE A 483 -7.64 -17.38 -1.19
C ILE A 483 -7.07 -17.15 -2.61
N ASN A 484 -7.82 -17.49 -3.66
CA ASN A 484 -7.37 -17.34 -5.05
C ASN A 484 -7.57 -15.91 -5.55
N ILE A 485 -6.59 -15.05 -5.30
CA ILE A 485 -6.61 -13.65 -5.78
C ILE A 485 -6.35 -13.56 -7.29
N LEU A 486 -5.80 -14.60 -7.90
CA LEU A 486 -5.45 -14.66 -9.32
C LEU A 486 -6.60 -15.16 -10.22
N ALA A 487 -7.80 -15.36 -9.68
CA ALA A 487 -8.97 -15.78 -10.48
C ALA A 487 -9.24 -14.84 -11.68
N ASP A 488 -8.87 -13.56 -11.56
CA ASP A 488 -8.99 -12.55 -12.64
C ASP A 488 -7.85 -12.55 -13.66
N VAL A 489 -6.87 -13.42 -13.50
CA VAL A 489 -5.73 -13.58 -14.42
C VAL A 489 -5.81 -14.92 -15.16
N LEU A 490 -6.62 -15.85 -14.64
CA LEU A 490 -6.77 -17.18 -15.23
C LEU A 490 -7.71 -17.14 -16.46
N PRO A 491 -7.31 -17.75 -17.59
CA PRO A 491 -8.13 -17.80 -18.81
C PRO A 491 -9.44 -18.58 -18.61
N GLU A 492 -10.42 -18.34 -19.48
CA GLU A 492 -11.75 -19.01 -19.45
C GLU A 492 -11.67 -20.53 -19.65
N GLU A 493 -10.74 -21.02 -20.46
CA GLU A 493 -10.47 -22.45 -20.64
C GLU A 493 -9.07 -22.81 -20.15
N MET A 494 -8.99 -23.66 -19.14
CA MET A 494 -7.72 -24.29 -18.75
C MET A 494 -7.40 -25.37 -19.78
N PRO A 495 -6.28 -25.28 -20.53
CA PRO A 495 -5.91 -26.35 -21.45
C PRO A 495 -5.66 -27.62 -20.63
N GLY A 496 -6.49 -28.64 -20.90
CA GLY A 496 -6.41 -29.94 -20.23
C GLY A 496 -5.08 -30.62 -20.51
N GLY A 497 -4.14 -30.53 -19.55
CA GLY A 497 -2.89 -31.25 -19.60
C GLY A 497 -2.02 -30.92 -18.38
N PRO A 498 -1.58 -31.92 -17.59
CA PRO A 498 -0.67 -31.69 -16.47
C PRO A 498 0.73 -31.40 -17.03
N GLY A 499 1.01 -30.15 -17.39
CA GLY A 499 2.33 -29.81 -17.93
C GLY A 499 2.56 -28.37 -18.42
N SER A 500 1.53 -27.58 -18.73
CA SER A 500 1.73 -26.21 -19.21
C SER A 500 1.54 -25.17 -18.11
N ARG A 501 2.50 -25.06 -17.19
CA ARG A 501 2.64 -23.84 -16.37
C ARG A 501 3.30 -22.79 -17.24
N HIS A 502 2.55 -21.75 -17.64
CA HIS A 502 3.19 -20.55 -18.19
C HIS A 502 3.83 -19.77 -17.04
N PRO A 503 5.17 -19.63 -17.02
CA PRO A 503 5.88 -18.89 -15.96
C PRO A 503 5.57 -17.37 -15.96
N ALA A 504 4.82 -16.87 -16.94
CA ALA A 504 4.41 -15.46 -17.02
C ALA A 504 3.39 -15.03 -15.95
N GLN A 505 2.58 -15.96 -15.42
CA GLN A 505 1.45 -15.64 -14.54
C GLN A 505 1.83 -15.41 -13.07
N ALA A 506 3.00 -15.85 -12.64
CA ALA A 506 3.46 -15.65 -11.25
C ALA A 506 3.99 -14.24 -10.96
N SER A 507 4.36 -13.45 -11.99
CA SER A 507 4.86 -12.09 -11.78
C SER A 507 3.77 -11.04 -11.63
N GLU A 508 2.54 -11.30 -12.08
CA GLU A 508 1.42 -10.37 -11.92
C GLU A 508 0.85 -10.39 -10.49
N GLY A 509 1.05 -11.46 -9.73
CA GLY A 509 0.85 -11.46 -8.28
C GLY A 509 1.74 -10.44 -7.55
N GLY A 510 2.90 -10.12 -8.14
CA GLY A 510 3.80 -9.05 -7.69
C GLY A 510 3.29 -7.63 -7.96
N GLN A 511 2.28 -7.44 -8.81
CA GLN A 511 1.61 -6.14 -8.97
C GLN A 511 0.54 -5.92 -7.90
N VAL A 512 -0.13 -6.99 -7.44
CA VAL A 512 -1.01 -6.93 -6.25
C VAL A 512 -0.19 -6.60 -4.98
N ALA A 513 1.12 -6.86 -5.02
CA ALA A 513 2.09 -6.46 -4.01
C ALA A 513 2.52 -4.98 -4.07
N GLY A 514 2.10 -4.24 -5.10
CA GLY A 514 2.15 -2.77 -5.12
C GLY A 514 1.15 -2.12 -4.14
N TRP A 515 0.49 -2.94 -3.31
CA TRP A 515 -0.16 -2.43 -2.12
C TRP A 515 0.86 -1.95 -1.11
N ASP A 516 1.13 -0.67 -1.30
CA ASP A 516 1.88 0.15 -0.43
C ASP A 516 1.26 0.00 0.99
N PRO A 517 2.05 -0.43 2.00
CA PRO A 517 1.66 -0.40 3.41
C PRO A 517 1.19 0.95 3.98
N PRO A 518 1.40 2.15 3.35
CA PRO A 518 0.90 3.38 3.91
C PRO A 518 -0.60 3.61 3.77
N LEU A 519 -1.39 2.72 3.15
CA LEU A 519 -2.86 2.86 3.06
C LEU A 519 -3.51 3.15 4.43
N PHE A 520 -2.94 2.57 5.50
CA PHE A 520 -3.35 2.83 6.88
C PHE A 520 -2.62 3.99 7.58
N THR A 521 -1.43 4.37 7.11
CA THR A 521 -0.71 5.54 7.67
C THR A 521 -1.25 6.89 7.15
N ARG A 522 -2.10 6.84 6.12
CA ARG A 522 -2.61 8.01 5.37
C ARG A 522 -3.86 8.65 5.95
N LEU A 523 -4.37 8.11 7.02
CA LEU A 523 -5.69 8.44 7.52
C LEU A 523 -5.55 9.13 8.89
N SER A 524 -6.62 9.80 9.35
CA SER A 524 -6.69 10.64 10.57
C SER A 524 -5.92 10.09 11.78
N PRO A 525 -5.63 10.90 12.83
CA PRO A 525 -4.92 10.44 14.04
C PRO A 525 -5.36 9.05 14.58
N GLN A 526 -6.63 8.67 14.44
CA GLN A 526 -7.14 7.33 14.77
C GLN A 526 -6.49 6.18 13.97
N PHE A 527 -6.19 6.39 12.69
CA PHE A 527 -5.50 5.40 11.87
C PHE A 527 -3.98 5.39 12.09
N GLU A 528 -3.37 6.51 12.51
CA GLU A 528 -1.98 6.52 12.99
C GLU A 528 -1.80 5.57 14.18
N TYR A 529 -2.79 5.55 15.10
CA TYR A 529 -2.82 4.61 16.21
C TYR A 529 -2.93 3.15 15.74
N MET A 530 -3.79 2.87 14.77
CA MET A 530 -3.91 1.53 14.19
C MET A 530 -2.62 1.08 13.47
N ALA A 531 -2.01 1.96 12.68
CA ALA A 531 -0.75 1.68 12.00
C ALA A 531 0.37 1.38 13.01
N LYS A 532 0.41 2.09 14.14
CA LYS A 532 1.34 1.83 15.26
C LYS A 532 1.16 0.41 15.82
N HIS A 533 -0.07 -0.08 15.98
CA HIS A 533 -0.35 -1.46 16.39
C HIS A 533 0.08 -2.50 15.36
N LEU A 534 -0.13 -2.25 14.07
CA LEU A 534 0.35 -3.14 12.99
C LEU A 534 1.88 -3.28 13.00
N VAL A 535 2.59 -2.17 13.25
CA VAL A 535 4.05 -2.18 13.37
C VAL A 535 4.48 -3.01 14.59
N PHE A 536 3.88 -2.77 15.77
CA PHE A 536 4.22 -3.47 17.00
C PHE A 536 3.85 -4.96 17.00
N ALA A 537 2.79 -5.34 16.29
CA ALA A 537 2.42 -6.73 16.07
C ALA A 537 3.36 -7.46 15.08
N ASN A 538 4.45 -6.83 14.65
CA ASN A 538 5.41 -7.34 13.68
C ASN A 538 4.78 -7.69 12.32
N CYS A 539 3.64 -7.07 11.97
CA CYS A 539 3.02 -7.31 10.66
C CYS A 539 3.91 -6.82 9.52
N ILE A 540 4.55 -5.66 9.65
CA ILE A 540 5.45 -5.11 8.61
C ILE A 540 6.69 -6.00 8.39
N PRO A 541 7.47 -6.39 9.42
CA PRO A 541 8.56 -7.36 9.26
C PRO A 541 8.10 -8.68 8.63
N LEU A 542 6.91 -9.18 8.99
CA LEU A 542 6.36 -10.40 8.39
C LEU A 542 6.13 -10.22 6.89
N ILE A 543 5.51 -9.11 6.48
CA ILE A 543 5.28 -8.74 5.09
C ILE A 543 6.60 -8.63 4.32
N LEU A 544 7.58 -7.90 4.86
CA LEU A 544 8.91 -7.73 4.26
C LEU A 544 9.65 -9.07 4.12
N LYS A 545 9.53 -9.97 5.10
CA LYS A 545 10.10 -11.33 5.03
C LYS A 545 9.49 -12.16 3.91
N PHE A 546 8.23 -11.94 3.56
CA PHE A 546 7.58 -12.61 2.44
C PHE A 546 8.00 -12.01 1.10
N PHE A 547 8.14 -10.68 1.00
CA PHE A 547 8.67 -10.05 -0.22
C PHE A 547 10.13 -10.38 -0.51
N ASN A 548 10.94 -10.56 0.54
CA ASN A 548 12.35 -10.91 0.40
C ASN A 548 12.58 -12.38 -0.03
N GLN A 549 11.53 -13.21 -0.11
CA GLN A 549 11.67 -14.57 -0.64
C GLN A 549 11.77 -14.53 -2.15
N ASN A 550 13.01 -14.44 -2.65
CA ASN A 550 13.39 -14.87 -4.00
C ASN A 550 12.81 -14.06 -5.18
N ILE A 551 12.59 -12.74 -5.00
CA ILE A 551 12.29 -11.83 -6.13
C ILE A 551 13.35 -11.96 -7.24
N MET A 552 14.63 -12.05 -6.87
CA MET A 552 15.72 -12.14 -7.86
C MET A 552 15.71 -13.44 -8.67
N SER A 553 15.39 -14.59 -8.06
CA SER A 553 15.27 -15.85 -8.82
C SER A 553 14.03 -15.88 -9.70
N TYR A 554 12.95 -15.19 -9.31
CA TYR A 554 11.78 -14.96 -10.18
C TYR A 554 12.09 -14.04 -11.37
N ILE A 555 12.85 -12.96 -11.16
CA ILE A 555 13.29 -12.04 -12.23
C ILE A 555 14.26 -12.76 -13.18
N THR A 556 15.20 -13.54 -12.64
CA THR A 556 16.21 -14.25 -13.44
C THR A 556 15.63 -15.45 -14.21
N ALA A 557 14.54 -16.06 -13.74
CA ALA A 557 13.86 -17.12 -14.49
C ALA A 557 13.05 -16.60 -15.69
N LYS A 558 12.89 -15.28 -15.82
CA LYS A 558 12.06 -14.62 -16.83
C LYS A 558 12.87 -13.91 -17.93
N ASN A 559 14.17 -13.72 -17.71
CA ASN A 559 15.16 -13.28 -18.71
C ASN A 559 16.06 -14.45 -19.09
#